data_AF-A0A2G8K000-F1
#
_entry.id   AF-A0A2G8K000-F1
#
_cell.length_a   1.000
_cell.length_b   1.000
_cell.length_c   1.000
_cell.angle_alpha   90.00
_cell.angle_beta   90.00
_cell.angle_gamma   90.00
#
_symmetry.space_group_name_H-M   'P 1'
#
loop_
_entity.id
_entity.type
_entity.pdbx_description
1 polymer ?
#
loop_
_entity_poly.entity_id
_entity_poly.type
_entity_poly.pdbx_seq_one_letter_code
_entity_poly.pdbx_strand_id
1 'polypeptide(L)'
;MLTGRKVVVEMKTALEKYAPKIIQNGSKKTKAKELMRAYREEEEVLLEEDKKYLEYSVALMVLPYIFDEKPEFLYVLDKKEIVSPSPVLVLQCSTIKPDAISVWAEGSQVCQGISSIWYGVILLMAVYYAHGIEYPPEAANTLGFLQRYMMSIKKEDEGPKIPTPILRLLSALI
;
A
#
# COMPACT_ATOMS: atom_id res chain seq x y z
N MET A 1 16.32 -4.70 -16.87
CA MET A 1 15.06 -5.39 -16.53
C MET A 1 14.98 -5.61 -15.02
N LEU A 2 14.05 -4.96 -14.33
CA LEU A 2 13.62 -5.41 -13.00
C LEU A 2 12.85 -6.72 -13.18
N THR A 3 13.28 -7.81 -12.52
CA THR A 3 12.53 -9.06 -12.50
C THR A 3 11.49 -9.00 -11.38
N GLY A 4 10.32 -9.62 -11.56
CA GLY A 4 9.27 -9.65 -10.52
C GLY A 4 9.78 -10.17 -9.16
N ARG A 5 10.72 -11.12 -9.18
CA ARG A 5 11.40 -11.61 -7.96
C ARG A 5 12.17 -10.51 -7.23
N LYS A 6 12.85 -9.61 -7.96
CA LYS A 6 13.57 -8.50 -7.34
C LYS A 6 12.62 -7.56 -6.63
N VAL A 7 11.49 -7.18 -7.25
CA VAL A 7 10.50 -6.28 -6.66
C VAL A 7 9.92 -6.85 -5.36
N VAL A 8 9.63 -8.15 -5.33
CA VAL A 8 9.15 -8.84 -4.12
C VAL A 8 10.17 -8.76 -2.99
N VAL A 9 11.45 -9.01 -3.28
CA VAL A 9 12.54 -8.94 -2.30
C VAL A 9 12.73 -7.52 -1.78
N GLU A 10 12.74 -6.52 -2.66
CA GLU A 10 12.87 -5.10 -2.29
C GLU A 10 11.71 -4.66 -1.39
N MET A 11 10.47 -4.98 -1.78
CA MET A 11 9.27 -4.67 -1.00
C MET A 11 9.33 -5.28 0.40
N LYS A 12 9.67 -6.58 0.49
CA LYS A 12 9.78 -7.26 1.78
C LYS A 12 10.88 -6.64 2.64
N THR A 13 12.06 -6.38 2.07
CA THR A 13 13.18 -5.78 2.79
C THR A 13 12.84 -4.37 3.30
N ALA A 14 12.15 -3.57 2.49
CA ALA A 14 11.71 -2.25 2.88
C ALA A 14 10.65 -2.29 4.00
N LEU A 15 9.69 -3.21 3.92
CA LEU A 15 8.69 -3.41 4.97
C LEU A 15 9.33 -3.86 6.29
N GLU A 16 10.27 -4.81 6.24
CA GLU A 16 11.02 -5.27 7.42
C GLU A 16 11.76 -4.13 8.13
N LYS A 17 12.26 -3.17 7.35
CA LYS A 17 13.01 -2.04 7.88
C LYS A 17 12.12 -0.90 8.38
N TYR A 18 11.06 -0.58 7.65
CA TYR A 18 10.34 0.69 7.82
C TYR A 18 8.94 0.55 8.41
N ALA A 19 8.32 -0.64 8.41
CA ALA A 19 6.95 -0.81 8.87
C ALA A 19 6.70 -0.24 10.29
N PRO A 20 7.54 -0.48 11.31
CA PRO A 20 7.32 0.07 12.65
C PRO A 20 7.26 1.60 12.67
N LYS A 21 8.19 2.26 11.96
CA LYS A 21 8.23 3.73 11.89
C LYS A 21 7.08 4.28 11.04
N ILE A 22 6.64 3.60 9.99
CA ILE A 22 5.45 3.98 9.20
C ILE A 22 4.21 3.93 10.09
N ILE A 23 4.00 2.82 10.81
CA ILE A 23 2.87 2.66 11.75
C ILE A 23 2.91 3.74 12.83
N GLN A 24 4.08 4.01 13.41
CA GLN A 24 4.26 5.07 14.42
C GLN A 24 3.90 6.46 13.88
N ASN A 25 4.18 6.77 12.62
CA ASN A 25 3.77 8.04 12.02
C ASN A 25 2.27 8.06 11.70
N GLY A 26 1.74 6.92 11.23
CA GLY A 26 0.32 6.74 11.00
C GLY A 26 -0.54 6.88 12.25
N SER A 27 -0.07 6.41 13.40
CA SER A 27 -0.81 6.49 14.67
C SER A 27 -1.02 7.92 15.18
N LYS A 28 -0.21 8.88 14.70
CA LYS A 28 -0.37 10.32 14.97
C LYS A 28 -1.48 10.96 14.14
N LYS A 29 -1.98 10.29 13.09
CA LYS A 29 -3.00 10.81 12.19
C LYS A 29 -4.39 10.48 12.71
N THR A 30 -5.18 11.50 13.03
CA THR A 30 -6.56 11.33 13.52
C THR A 30 -7.43 10.54 12.55
N LYS A 31 -7.25 10.74 11.24
CA LYS A 31 -8.00 10.01 10.19
C LYS A 31 -7.69 8.51 10.14
N ALA A 32 -6.54 8.07 10.68
CA ALA A 32 -6.14 6.67 10.73
C ALA A 32 -6.59 5.95 12.03
N LYS A 33 -7.34 6.62 12.92
CA LYS A 33 -7.67 6.10 14.25
C LYS A 33 -8.38 4.74 14.21
N GLU A 34 -9.35 4.57 13.31
CA GLU A 34 -10.11 3.33 13.16
C GLU A 34 -9.23 2.18 12.65
N LEU A 35 -8.39 2.44 11.63
CA LEU A 35 -7.40 1.48 11.13
C LEU A 35 -6.43 1.04 12.24
N MET A 36 -5.96 2.00 13.04
CA MET A 36 -5.05 1.75 14.16
C MET A 36 -5.73 1.03 15.33
N ARG A 37 -7.04 1.20 15.50
CA ARG A 37 -7.82 0.43 16.48
C ARG A 37 -7.91 -1.02 16.05
N ALA A 38 -8.33 -1.27 14.81
CA ALA A 38 -8.40 -2.62 14.25
C ALA A 38 -7.03 -3.34 14.32
N TYR A 39 -5.93 -2.61 14.04
CA TYR A 39 -4.59 -3.17 14.17
C TYR A 39 -4.30 -3.71 15.57
N ARG A 40 -4.57 -2.93 16.63
CA ARG A 40 -4.32 -3.37 18.01
C ARG A 40 -5.19 -4.56 18.39
N GLU A 41 -6.46 -4.54 18.00
CA GLU A 41 -7.41 -5.63 18.28
C GLU A 41 -6.95 -6.95 17.63
N GLU A 42 -6.49 -6.92 16.37
CA GLU A 42 -5.95 -8.10 15.70
C GLU A 42 -4.59 -8.53 16.27
N GLU A 43 -3.71 -7.58 16.59
CA GLU A 43 -2.38 -7.87 17.12
C GLU A 43 -2.44 -8.61 18.48
N GLU A 44 -3.41 -8.29 19.33
CA GLU A 44 -3.61 -8.93 20.64
C GLU A 44 -3.92 -10.43 20.55
N VAL A 45 -4.53 -10.88 19.45
CA VAL A 45 -4.99 -12.27 19.29
C VAL A 45 -4.12 -13.11 18.35
N LEU A 46 -3.12 -12.50 17.70
CA LEU A 46 -2.24 -13.18 16.75
C LEU A 46 -1.02 -13.83 17.41
N LEU A 47 -0.55 -14.93 16.79
CA LEU A 47 0.74 -15.53 17.07
C LEU A 47 1.87 -14.60 16.60
N GLU A 48 3.03 -14.63 17.27
CA GLU A 48 4.18 -13.77 16.95
C GLU A 48 4.63 -13.85 15.48
N GLU A 49 4.55 -15.03 14.87
CA GLU A 49 4.90 -15.24 13.46
C GLU A 49 3.96 -14.53 12.47
N ASP A 50 2.71 -14.32 12.85
CA ASP A 50 1.69 -13.66 12.02
C ASP A 50 1.66 -12.15 12.22
N LYS A 51 2.11 -11.66 13.39
CA LYS A 51 2.17 -10.22 13.69
C LYS A 51 2.98 -9.45 12.66
N LYS A 52 4.07 -10.05 12.15
CA LYS A 52 4.91 -9.42 11.13
C LYS A 52 4.15 -9.15 9.82
N TYR A 53 3.29 -10.06 9.40
CA TYR A 53 2.48 -9.87 8.18
C TYR A 53 1.32 -8.90 8.41
N LEU A 54 0.78 -8.84 9.62
CA LEU A 54 -0.18 -7.81 10.02
C LEU A 54 0.48 -6.42 10.00
N GLU A 55 1.68 -6.27 10.57
CA GLU A 55 2.46 -5.04 10.53
C GLU A 55 2.68 -4.54 9.09
N TYR A 56 3.06 -5.44 8.18
CA TYR A 56 3.24 -5.07 6.77
C TYR A 56 1.95 -4.53 6.14
N SER A 57 0.84 -5.20 6.44
CA SER A 57 -0.47 -4.81 5.94
C SER A 57 -0.86 -3.43 6.45
N VAL A 58 -0.75 -3.19 7.75
CA VAL A 58 -1.09 -1.91 8.38
C VAL A 58 -0.16 -0.79 7.92
N ALA A 59 1.14 -1.05 7.80
CA ALA A 59 2.11 -0.09 7.30
C ALA A 59 1.73 0.42 5.90
N LEU A 60 1.24 -0.46 5.03
CA LEU A 60 0.82 -0.06 3.68
C LEU A 60 -0.53 0.68 3.69
N MET A 61 -1.50 0.17 4.44
CA MET A 61 -2.85 0.75 4.47
C MET A 61 -2.89 2.12 5.15
N VAL A 62 -1.90 2.44 5.99
CA VAL A 62 -1.84 3.75 6.66
C VAL A 62 -1.20 4.86 5.80
N LEU A 63 -0.46 4.53 4.75
CA LEU A 63 0.27 5.51 3.93
C LEU A 63 -0.61 6.66 3.40
N PRO A 64 -1.83 6.43 2.87
CA PRO A 64 -2.70 7.52 2.42
C PRO A 64 -2.96 8.54 3.54
N TYR A 65 -3.19 8.08 4.77
CA TYR A 65 -3.43 8.97 5.90
C TYR A 65 -2.18 9.75 6.32
N ILE A 66 -0.99 9.18 6.17
CA ILE A 66 0.27 9.87 6.46
C ILE A 66 0.44 11.08 5.52
N PHE A 67 0.11 10.88 4.24
CA PHE A 67 0.19 11.91 3.21
C PHE A 67 -1.05 12.81 3.10
N ASP A 68 -2.04 12.63 3.99
CA ASP A 68 -3.32 13.33 3.95
C ASP A 68 -4.09 13.13 2.62
N GLU A 69 -3.88 11.97 2.02
CA GLU A 69 -4.46 11.48 0.75
C GLU A 69 -5.71 10.63 0.99
N LYS A 70 -6.41 10.30 -0.10
CA LYS A 70 -7.66 9.53 -0.06
C LYS A 70 -7.39 8.03 -0.17
N PRO A 71 -7.70 7.22 0.86
CA PRO A 71 -7.41 5.79 0.85
C PRO A 71 -8.19 5.05 -0.24
N GLU A 72 -9.35 5.55 -0.69
CA GLU A 72 -10.15 4.92 -1.75
C GLU A 72 -9.45 4.81 -3.12
N PHE A 73 -8.34 5.54 -3.31
CA PHE A 73 -7.49 5.44 -4.50
C PHE A 73 -6.36 4.40 -4.35
N LEU A 74 -6.22 3.78 -3.18
CA LEU A 74 -5.34 2.65 -2.93
C LEU A 74 -6.15 1.37 -2.72
N TYR A 75 -7.19 1.43 -1.87
CA TYR A 75 -8.03 0.29 -1.52
C TYR A 75 -9.48 0.67 -1.22
N VAL A 76 -10.40 -0.27 -1.40
CA VAL A 76 -11.80 -0.19 -0.97
C VAL A 76 -12.21 -1.45 -0.22
N LEU A 77 -13.12 -1.30 0.73
CA LEU A 77 -13.64 -2.39 1.57
C LEU A 77 -15.07 -2.75 1.16
N ASP A 78 -15.35 -4.05 0.96
CA ASP A 78 -16.68 -4.64 0.72
C ASP A 78 -17.50 -3.98 -0.40
N LYS A 79 -16.80 -3.43 -1.41
CA LYS A 79 -17.43 -2.73 -2.52
C LYS A 79 -17.80 -3.71 -3.63
N LYS A 80 -19.11 -3.81 -3.92
CA LYS A 80 -19.67 -4.73 -4.93
C LYS A 80 -19.49 -4.25 -6.37
N GLU A 81 -19.50 -2.94 -6.58
CA GLU A 81 -19.35 -2.32 -7.90
C GLU A 81 -18.14 -1.39 -7.91
N ILE A 82 -17.13 -1.74 -8.71
CA ILE A 82 -15.93 -0.94 -8.90
C ILE A 82 -16.04 -0.25 -10.25
N VAL A 83 -16.12 1.08 -10.25
CA VAL A 83 -16.16 1.90 -11.47
C VAL A 83 -14.88 2.75 -11.59
N SER A 84 -13.84 2.42 -10.82
CA SER A 84 -12.60 3.17 -10.82
C SER A 84 -11.84 2.94 -12.12
N PRO A 85 -11.47 4.00 -12.86
CA PRO A 85 -10.54 3.87 -13.98
C PRO A 85 -9.14 3.50 -13.51
N SER A 86 -8.73 4.02 -12.35
CA SER A 86 -7.44 3.73 -11.74
C SER A 86 -7.44 2.37 -11.03
N PRO A 87 -6.35 1.60 -11.10
CA PRO A 87 -6.19 0.37 -10.36
C PRO A 87 -6.42 0.57 -8.86
N VAL A 88 -7.15 -0.35 -8.22
CA VAL A 88 -7.48 -0.32 -6.80
C VAL A 88 -7.49 -1.72 -6.19
N LEU A 89 -7.09 -1.82 -4.92
CA LEU A 89 -7.25 -3.05 -4.14
C LEU A 89 -8.68 -3.16 -3.61
N VAL A 90 -9.31 -4.30 -3.80
CA VAL A 90 -10.60 -4.61 -3.20
C VAL A 90 -10.38 -5.65 -2.11
N LEU A 91 -10.74 -5.26 -0.88
CA LEU A 91 -10.59 -6.04 0.33
C LEU A 91 -11.98 -6.48 0.81
N GLN A 92 -12.10 -7.72 1.27
CA GLN A 92 -13.33 -8.25 1.87
C GLN A 92 -13.18 -8.36 3.40
N CYS A 93 -14.22 -7.96 4.12
CA CYS A 93 -14.40 -8.06 5.58
C CYS A 93 -13.47 -7.19 6.44
N SER A 94 -12.19 -7.07 6.09
CA SER A 94 -11.20 -6.34 6.89
C SER A 94 -10.19 -5.60 6.03
N THR A 95 -9.76 -4.42 6.49
CA THR A 95 -8.73 -3.62 5.80
C THR A 95 -7.30 -4.13 6.08
N ILE A 96 -7.10 -4.92 7.14
CA ILE A 96 -5.76 -5.31 7.62
C ILE A 96 -5.53 -6.82 7.57
N LYS A 97 -6.62 -7.60 7.62
CA LYS A 97 -6.63 -9.06 7.53
C LYS A 97 -7.85 -9.53 6.73
N PRO A 98 -7.95 -9.17 5.45
CA PRO A 98 -9.10 -9.50 4.60
C PRO A 98 -9.21 -10.99 4.33
N ASP A 99 -10.45 -11.48 4.18
CA ASP A 99 -10.73 -12.86 3.77
C ASP A 99 -10.41 -13.10 2.29
N ALA A 100 -10.56 -12.05 1.47
CA ALA A 100 -10.22 -12.08 0.06
C ALA A 100 -9.65 -10.73 -0.39
N ILE A 101 -8.69 -10.81 -1.31
CA ILE A 101 -8.02 -9.66 -1.91
C ILE A 101 -8.08 -9.81 -3.43
N SER A 102 -8.43 -8.73 -4.11
CA SER A 102 -8.36 -8.63 -5.57
C SER A 102 -7.87 -7.26 -6.02
N VAL A 103 -7.36 -7.19 -7.25
CA VAL A 103 -7.01 -5.92 -7.91
C VAL A 103 -7.99 -5.71 -9.06
N TRP A 104 -8.56 -4.51 -9.10
CA TRP A 104 -9.49 -4.08 -10.14
C TRP A 104 -8.90 -2.88 -10.87
N ALA A 105 -9.16 -2.79 -12.17
CA ALA A 105 -8.84 -1.63 -13.00
C ALA A 105 -9.86 -1.51 -14.13
N GLU A 106 -10.20 -0.28 -14.53
CA GLU A 106 -11.20 -0.02 -15.59
C GLU A 106 -12.52 -0.77 -15.39
N GLY A 107 -12.94 -0.89 -14.13
CA GLY A 107 -14.17 -1.59 -13.73
C GLY A 107 -14.15 -3.12 -13.88
N SER A 108 -13.01 -3.73 -14.19
CA SER A 108 -12.85 -5.18 -14.31
C SER A 108 -11.90 -5.73 -13.25
N GLN A 109 -12.17 -6.95 -12.77
CA GLN A 109 -11.25 -7.65 -11.89
C GLN A 109 -10.08 -8.21 -12.70
N VAL A 110 -8.86 -7.76 -12.41
CA VAL A 110 -7.64 -8.13 -13.14
C VAL A 110 -6.84 -9.21 -12.40
N CYS A 111 -6.85 -9.18 -11.07
CA CYS A 111 -6.19 -10.21 -10.25
C CYS A 111 -7.11 -10.64 -9.10
N GLN A 112 -7.07 -11.93 -8.77
CA GLN A 112 -7.83 -12.54 -7.66
C GLN A 112 -7.00 -13.62 -6.96
N GLY A 113 -7.47 -14.09 -5.80
CA GLY A 113 -6.77 -15.13 -5.03
C GLY A 113 -5.43 -14.65 -4.46
N ILE A 114 -5.33 -13.36 -4.17
CA ILE A 114 -4.11 -12.73 -3.69
C ILE A 114 -3.94 -13.07 -2.20
N SER A 115 -2.76 -13.59 -1.83
CA SER A 115 -2.52 -14.16 -0.50
C SER A 115 -2.26 -13.14 0.61
N SER A 116 -1.87 -11.91 0.28
CA SER A 116 -1.62 -10.86 1.28
C SER A 116 -1.75 -9.46 0.68
N ILE A 117 -1.96 -8.47 1.56
CA ILE A 117 -2.08 -7.07 1.15
C ILE A 117 -0.82 -6.57 0.47
N TRP A 118 0.36 -6.91 0.98
CA TRP A 118 1.62 -6.45 0.39
C TRP A 118 1.90 -7.05 -0.99
N TYR A 119 1.51 -8.31 -1.23
CA TYR A 119 1.49 -8.88 -2.59
C TYR A 119 0.44 -8.19 -3.47
N GLY A 120 -0.72 -7.88 -2.91
CA GLY A 120 -1.75 -7.09 -3.57
C GLY A 120 -1.22 -5.74 -4.04
N VAL A 121 -0.47 -5.02 -3.20
CA VAL A 121 0.16 -3.74 -3.56
C VAL A 121 1.19 -3.93 -4.68
N ILE A 122 1.99 -5.00 -4.67
CA ILE A 122 2.91 -5.29 -5.78
C ILE A 122 2.14 -5.48 -7.10
N LEU A 123 1.06 -6.28 -7.07
CA LEU A 123 0.22 -6.52 -8.24
C LEU A 123 -0.49 -5.25 -8.71
N LEU A 124 -1.00 -4.45 -7.78
CA LEU A 124 -1.59 -3.14 -8.04
C LEU A 124 -0.61 -2.25 -8.83
N MET A 125 0.63 -2.13 -8.33
CA MET A 125 1.67 -1.36 -9.01
C MET A 125 1.98 -1.97 -10.39
N ALA A 126 2.05 -3.28 -10.51
CA ALA A 126 2.26 -3.95 -11.79
C ALA A 126 1.15 -3.62 -12.81
N VAL A 127 -0.11 -3.53 -12.39
CA VAL A 127 -1.23 -3.12 -13.26
C VAL A 127 -1.07 -1.67 -13.71
N TYR A 128 -0.70 -0.74 -12.82
CA TYR A 128 -0.38 0.65 -13.23
C TYR A 128 0.68 0.68 -14.34
N TYR A 129 1.77 -0.09 -14.19
CA TYR A 129 2.84 -0.15 -15.19
C TYR A 129 2.42 -0.83 -16.49
N ALA A 130 1.75 -1.98 -16.41
CA ALA A 130 1.38 -2.76 -17.59
C ALA A 130 0.37 -2.03 -18.48
N HIS A 131 -0.52 -1.24 -17.86
CA HIS A 131 -1.55 -0.47 -18.57
C HIS A 131 -1.13 0.98 -18.86
N GLY A 132 0.06 1.41 -18.42
CA GLY A 132 0.53 2.79 -18.62
C GLY A 132 -0.37 3.85 -17.97
N ILE A 133 -1.02 3.51 -16.86
CA ILE A 133 -1.98 4.39 -16.18
C ILE A 133 -1.22 5.38 -15.29
N GLU A 134 -1.52 6.67 -15.41
CA GLU A 134 -0.97 7.69 -14.52
C GLU A 134 -1.52 7.56 -13.11
N TYR A 135 -0.69 7.86 -12.10
CA TYR A 135 -1.14 7.86 -10.72
C TYR A 135 -2.16 8.98 -10.50
N PRO A 136 -3.31 8.68 -9.87
CA PRO A 136 -4.29 9.70 -9.55
C PRO A 136 -3.68 10.73 -8.58
N PRO A 137 -3.94 12.04 -8.75
CA PRO A 137 -3.44 13.10 -7.86
C PRO A 137 -3.74 12.83 -6.38
N GLU A 138 -4.87 12.17 -6.09
CA GLU A 138 -5.36 11.88 -4.75
C GLU A 138 -4.58 10.79 -4.01
N ALA A 139 -3.71 10.04 -4.69
CA ALA A 139 -2.81 9.03 -4.10
C ALA A 139 -1.37 9.11 -4.66
N ALA A 140 -1.01 10.21 -5.30
CA ALA A 140 0.26 10.35 -6.01
C ALA A 140 1.47 10.21 -5.07
N ASN A 141 1.39 10.72 -3.83
CA ASN A 141 2.49 10.59 -2.87
C ASN A 141 2.59 9.16 -2.32
N THR A 142 1.46 8.52 -2.04
CA THR A 142 1.40 7.12 -1.61
C THR A 142 2.02 6.20 -2.68
N LEU A 143 1.53 6.28 -3.92
CA LEU A 143 2.01 5.45 -5.02
C LEU A 143 3.46 5.77 -5.39
N GLY A 144 3.83 7.06 -5.36
CA GLY A 144 5.22 7.50 -5.55
C GLY A 144 6.17 6.99 -4.46
N PHE A 145 5.72 6.94 -3.21
CA PHE A 145 6.49 6.40 -2.09
C PHE A 145 6.71 4.89 -2.27
N LEU A 146 5.65 4.13 -2.57
CA LEU A 146 5.70 2.69 -2.83
C LEU A 146 6.67 2.37 -3.97
N GLN A 147 6.51 3.05 -5.09
CA GLN A 147 7.36 2.87 -6.27
C GLN A 147 8.86 3.06 -5.94
N ARG A 148 9.21 4.22 -5.37
CA ARG A 148 10.61 4.66 -5.27
C ARG A 148 11.34 4.04 -4.08
N TYR A 149 10.65 3.84 -2.96
CA TYR A 149 11.29 3.51 -1.68
C TYR A 149 10.95 2.12 -1.16
N MET A 150 9.81 1.56 -1.55
CA MET A 150 9.46 0.20 -1.17
C MET A 150 9.88 -0.79 -2.26
N MET A 151 9.78 -0.42 -3.54
CA MET A 151 10.04 -1.33 -4.66
C MET A 151 11.32 -1.00 -5.45
N SER A 152 11.99 0.11 -5.13
CA SER A 152 13.20 0.57 -5.84
C SER A 152 13.02 0.71 -7.36
N ILE A 153 11.80 1.03 -7.81
CA ILE A 153 11.48 1.20 -9.24
C ILE A 153 11.79 2.64 -9.65
N LYS A 154 12.85 2.80 -10.43
CA LYS A 154 13.19 4.07 -11.07
C LYS A 154 12.35 4.25 -12.34
N LYS A 155 11.75 5.42 -12.55
CA LYS A 155 11.23 5.80 -13.87
C LYS A 155 12.44 6.13 -14.77
N GLU A 156 12.44 5.62 -16.00
CA GLU A 156 13.60 5.70 -16.92
C GLU A 156 14.01 7.15 -17.26
N ASP A 157 13.10 8.11 -17.18
CA ASP A 157 13.36 9.55 -17.46
C ASP A 157 13.17 10.48 -16.25
N GLU A 158 13.04 9.95 -15.04
CA GLU A 158 12.73 10.79 -13.89
C GLU A 158 13.95 11.13 -13.03
N GLY A 159 14.46 12.33 -13.24
CA GLY A 159 14.74 13.21 -12.11
C GLY A 159 13.64 14.29 -11.96
N PRO A 160 12.55 14.05 -11.19
CA PRO A 160 11.75 15.14 -10.68
C PRO A 160 11.74 15.07 -9.16
N LYS A 161 11.84 16.27 -8.60
CA LYS A 161 11.82 16.62 -7.18
C LYS A 161 10.85 15.71 -6.43
N ILE A 162 11.39 14.89 -5.52
CA ILE A 162 10.56 14.07 -4.62
C ILE A 162 9.61 15.03 -3.89
N PRO A 163 8.29 14.82 -3.95
CA PRO A 163 7.34 15.66 -3.25
C PRO A 163 7.73 15.86 -1.77
N THR A 164 7.57 17.08 -1.27
CA THR A 164 7.88 17.41 0.13
C THR A 164 7.24 16.48 1.16
N PRO A 165 5.97 16.03 1.00
CA PRO A 165 5.37 15.06 1.92
C PRO A 165 6.17 13.75 2.00
N ILE A 166 6.61 13.22 0.85
CA ILE A 166 7.45 12.02 0.78
C ILE A 166 8.79 12.26 1.47
N LEU A 167 9.47 13.37 1.19
CA LEU A 167 10.76 13.71 1.83
C LEU A 167 10.65 13.78 3.35
N ARG A 168 9.56 14.38 3.86
CA ARG A 168 9.30 14.45 5.30
C ARG A 168 9.12 13.06 5.91
N LEU A 169 8.34 12.19 5.26
CA LEU A 169 8.18 10.82 5.73
C LEU A 169 9.55 10.11 5.78
N LEU A 170 10.34 10.19 4.71
CA LEU A 170 11.65 9.55 4.66
C LEU A 170 12.60 10.03 5.76
N SER A 171 12.61 11.34 6.04
CA SER A 171 13.42 11.89 7.12
C SER A 171 13.04 11.34 8.50
N ALA A 172 11.78 10.93 8.67
CA ALA A 172 11.30 10.29 9.90
C ALA A 172 11.55 8.77 9.94
N LEU A 173 11.92 8.15 8.80
CA LEU A 173 12.22 6.72 8.69
C LEU A 173 13.71 6.39 8.89
N ILE A 174 14.61 7.36 8.72
CA ILE A 174 16.04 7.25 9.02
C ILE A 174 16.25 7.35 10.54
#